data_AF-A0A9P9EKZ9-F1
#
_entry.id   AF-A0A9P9EKZ9-F1
#
_cell.length_a   1.000
_cell.length_b   1.000
_cell.length_c   1.000
_cell.angle_alpha   90.00
_cell.angle_beta   90.00
_cell.angle_gamma   90.00
#
_symmetry.space_group_name_H-M   'P 1'
#
loop_
_entity.id
_entity.type
_entity.pdbx_description
1 polymer ?
#
loop_
_entity_poly.entity_id
_entity_poly.type
_entity_poly.pdbx_seq_one_letter_code
_entity_poly.pdbx_strand_id
1 'polypeptide(L)'
;MANEDERYRQSSQFRLWSFAPSSLHELRSKTNSLAKEQIAPRLSADPAPDFLTPEEETRLVKFFTVELIRAAQFCEMPTEVRATAAIFLRRFYVTNSVMTYPAPDLLKTSLFFGCKAEGYFYKLAQFSEKFPNTTGEQILAGEFLLCQGIRFAFDVRHPFRALEGAILELRRRLPAEESRVKRAHGRAREILKFSPLVTDVYFHYTPSQIMMAALSMVDAGLVDVLVPSPPQNGDQGKAKEHADMRQKIMDTIGDCRRMLEEEPPERMTDYWGTPEIVKSMKPLRKKLQKCRDPDRANLVNLQRARREQTLNKEKKTVKLDDGGVFGGELSRDPKRIKLEKTDDVFGGPL
;
A
#
# COMPACT_ATOMS: atom_id res chain seq x y z
N MET A 1 -11.33 -23.77 -16.57
CA MET A 1 -10.27 -22.87 -16.05
C MET A 1 -10.93 -21.57 -15.65
N ALA A 2 -10.61 -21.02 -14.48
CA ALA A 2 -11.13 -19.71 -14.08
C ALA A 2 -10.68 -18.64 -15.11
N ASN A 3 -11.57 -17.73 -15.49
CA ASN A 3 -11.19 -16.62 -16.37
C ASN A 3 -10.21 -15.66 -15.64
N GLU A 4 -9.53 -14.80 -16.39
CA GLU A 4 -8.51 -13.89 -15.86
C GLU A 4 -9.03 -12.99 -14.74
N ASP A 5 -10.29 -12.58 -14.82
CA ASP A 5 -11.00 -11.78 -13.82
C ASP A 5 -11.19 -12.55 -12.51
N GLU A 6 -11.68 -13.79 -12.57
CA GLU A 6 -11.83 -14.68 -11.40
C GLU A 6 -10.48 -14.92 -10.73
N ARG A 7 -9.41 -15.12 -11.50
CA ARG A 7 -8.05 -15.27 -10.98
C ARG A 7 -7.52 -13.99 -10.33
N TYR A 8 -7.92 -12.81 -10.81
CA TYR A 8 -7.60 -11.55 -10.13
C TYR A 8 -8.38 -11.42 -8.81
N ARG A 9 -9.66 -11.80 -8.79
CA ARG A 9 -10.49 -11.76 -7.58
C ARG A 9 -10.00 -12.69 -6.46
N GLN A 10 -9.24 -13.73 -6.80
CA GLN A 10 -8.59 -14.60 -5.80
C GLN A 10 -7.33 -13.99 -5.17
N SER A 11 -6.76 -12.92 -5.73
CA SER A 11 -5.56 -12.27 -5.21
C SER A 11 -5.78 -11.61 -3.86
N SER A 12 -4.71 -11.52 -3.05
CA SER A 12 -4.72 -10.76 -1.80
C SER A 12 -4.98 -9.28 -2.05
N GLN A 13 -4.51 -8.72 -3.17
CA GLN A 13 -4.76 -7.34 -3.56
C GLN A 13 -6.26 -7.04 -3.70
N PHE A 14 -7.01 -7.88 -4.41
CA PHE A 14 -8.46 -7.68 -4.55
C PHE A 14 -9.19 -7.90 -3.21
N ARG A 15 -8.88 -9.02 -2.54
CA ARG A 15 -9.64 -9.44 -1.36
C ARG A 15 -9.40 -8.57 -0.12
N LEU A 16 -8.23 -7.95 0.00
CA LEU A 16 -7.83 -7.23 1.21
C LEU A 16 -7.59 -5.74 0.98
N TRP A 17 -7.35 -5.32 -0.27
CA TRP A 17 -6.87 -3.97 -0.59
C TRP A 17 -7.59 -3.34 -1.77
N SER A 18 -8.81 -3.79 -2.10
CA SER A 18 -9.70 -3.13 -3.06
C SER A 18 -11.00 -2.74 -2.37
N PHE A 19 -11.36 -1.46 -2.46
CA PHE A 19 -12.44 -0.82 -1.72
C PHE A 19 -13.26 0.09 -2.62
N ALA A 20 -14.54 0.27 -2.29
CA ALA A 20 -15.30 1.41 -2.80
C ALA A 20 -14.74 2.73 -2.20
N PRO A 21 -14.87 3.87 -2.89
CA PRO A 21 -14.40 5.17 -2.39
C PRO A 21 -14.96 5.53 -1.01
N SER A 22 -16.25 5.29 -0.76
CA SER A 22 -16.89 5.52 0.55
C SER A 22 -16.27 4.65 1.65
N SER A 23 -16.12 3.35 1.40
CA SER A 23 -15.54 2.40 2.36
C SER A 23 -14.09 2.75 2.71
N LEU A 24 -13.29 3.22 1.75
CA LEU A 24 -11.92 3.67 2.01
C LEU A 24 -11.88 4.94 2.87
N HIS A 25 -12.79 5.89 2.62
CA HIS A 25 -12.92 7.10 3.42
C HIS A 25 -13.35 6.78 4.85
N GLU A 26 -14.37 5.94 5.02
CA GLU A 26 -14.82 5.45 6.33
C GLU A 26 -13.71 4.73 7.09
N LEU A 27 -12.94 3.85 6.42
CA LEU A 27 -11.82 3.15 7.02
C LEU A 27 -10.76 4.12 7.55
N ARG A 28 -10.37 5.14 6.77
CA ARG A 28 -9.43 6.17 7.22
C ARG A 28 -9.96 6.99 8.39
N SER A 29 -11.24 7.38 8.34
CA SER A 29 -11.89 8.14 9.42
C SER A 29 -11.94 7.33 10.73
N LYS A 30 -12.27 6.04 10.64
CA LYS A 30 -12.26 5.11 11.77
C LYS A 30 -10.85 4.90 12.33
N THR A 31 -9.85 4.66 11.48
CA THR A 31 -8.45 4.54 11.88
C THR A 31 -7.95 5.78 12.62
N ASN A 32 -8.25 6.98 12.11
CA ASN A 32 -7.92 8.25 12.75
C ASN A 32 -8.60 8.40 14.12
N SER A 33 -9.90 8.10 14.21
CA SER A 33 -10.68 8.20 15.45
C SER A 33 -10.15 7.25 16.53
N LEU A 34 -9.92 5.99 16.18
CA LEU A 34 -9.33 5.00 17.10
C LEU A 34 -7.93 5.40 17.57
N ALA A 35 -7.11 6.01 16.70
CA ALA A 35 -5.81 6.52 17.09
C ALA A 35 -5.93 7.66 18.11
N LYS A 36 -6.87 8.60 17.92
CA LYS A 36 -7.14 9.68 18.88
C LYS A 36 -7.56 9.14 20.24
N GLU A 37 -8.49 8.17 20.27
CA GLU A 37 -8.96 7.53 21.49
C GLU A 37 -7.82 6.81 22.24
N GLN A 38 -6.90 6.16 21.52
CA GLN A 38 -5.76 5.47 22.13
C GLN A 38 -4.67 6.42 22.65
N ILE A 39 -4.47 7.57 21.98
CA ILE A 39 -3.39 8.50 22.27
C ILE A 39 -3.80 9.52 23.34
N ALA A 40 -5.05 10.00 23.31
CA ALA A 40 -5.58 10.99 24.26
C ALA A 40 -5.26 10.69 25.74
N PRO A 41 -5.49 9.48 26.28
CA PRO A 41 -5.18 9.19 27.68
C PRO A 41 -3.69 9.20 28.00
N ARG A 42 -2.81 9.06 27.00
CA ARG A 42 -1.34 8.99 27.19
C ARG A 42 -0.65 10.34 27.13
N LEU A 43 -1.29 11.35 26.52
CA LEU A 43 -0.68 12.67 26.34
C LEU A 43 -0.84 13.60 27.54
N SER A 44 -1.72 13.28 28.50
CA SER A 44 -1.93 14.01 29.77
C SER A 44 -1.76 15.54 29.63
N ALA A 45 -2.32 16.11 28.57
CA ALA A 45 -2.15 17.52 28.21
C ALA A 45 -3.47 18.26 28.41
N ASP A 46 -3.40 19.35 29.18
CA ASP A 46 -4.48 20.32 29.33
C ASP A 46 -3.99 21.68 28.75
N PRO A 47 -4.61 22.18 27.66
CA PRO A 47 -5.73 21.60 26.91
C PRO A 47 -5.32 20.39 26.06
N ALA A 48 -6.33 19.58 25.69
CA ALA A 48 -6.15 18.42 24.81
C ALA A 48 -5.43 18.82 23.51
N PRO A 49 -4.47 18.01 23.03
CA PRO A 49 -3.68 18.36 21.86
C PRO A 49 -4.55 18.34 20.61
N ASP A 50 -4.34 19.30 19.72
CA ASP A 50 -5.00 19.35 18.42
C ASP A 50 -4.51 18.17 17.56
N PHE A 51 -5.36 17.14 17.44
CA PHE A 51 -5.09 15.94 16.65
C PHE A 51 -5.29 16.16 15.16
N LEU A 52 -4.61 15.36 14.34
CA LEU A 52 -4.77 15.44 12.89
C LEU A 52 -6.17 15.01 12.43
N THR A 53 -6.70 15.65 11.39
CA THR A 53 -7.89 15.18 10.68
C THR A 53 -7.53 14.07 9.67
N PRO A 54 -8.49 13.24 9.21
CA PRO A 54 -8.24 12.24 8.17
C PRO A 54 -7.66 12.82 6.88
N GLU A 55 -8.05 14.04 6.51
CA GLU A 55 -7.56 14.76 5.33
C GLU A 55 -6.11 15.22 5.53
N GLU A 56 -5.79 15.73 6.73
CA GLU A 56 -4.42 16.09 7.11
C GLU A 56 -3.50 14.87 7.10
N GLU A 57 -3.96 13.73 7.63
CA GLU A 57 -3.24 12.46 7.56
C GLU A 57 -3.02 12.02 6.10
N THR A 58 -4.07 12.04 5.27
CA THR A 58 -3.98 11.67 3.86
C THR A 58 -2.97 12.55 3.12
N ARG A 59 -2.93 13.86 3.41
CA ARG A 59 -1.97 14.79 2.84
C ARG A 59 -0.54 14.48 3.26
N LEU A 60 -0.31 14.15 4.53
CA LEU A 60 1.00 13.71 5.03
C LEU A 60 1.44 12.40 4.39
N VAL A 61 0.55 11.42 4.26
CA VAL A 61 0.84 10.14 3.60
C VAL A 61 1.22 10.36 2.13
N LYS A 62 0.50 11.22 1.39
CA LYS A 62 0.88 11.61 0.01
C LYS A 62 2.27 12.22 -0.02
N PHE A 63 2.57 13.18 0.87
CA PHE A 63 3.90 13.79 0.98
C PHE A 63 5.00 12.74 1.21
N PHE A 64 4.84 11.87 2.20
CA PHE A 64 5.82 10.82 2.48
C PHE A 64 5.91 9.76 1.38
N THR A 65 4.84 9.51 0.63
CA THR A 65 4.89 8.63 -0.55
C THR A 65 5.75 9.25 -1.65
N VAL A 66 5.66 10.56 -1.90
CA VAL A 66 6.53 11.24 -2.87
C VAL A 66 7.99 11.24 -2.40
N GLU A 67 8.24 11.49 -1.12
CA GLU A 67 9.58 11.36 -0.53
C GLU A 67 10.13 9.92 -0.66
N LEU A 68 9.28 8.91 -0.52
CA LEU A 68 9.64 7.50 -0.73
C LEU A 68 10.08 7.26 -2.18
N ILE A 69 9.30 7.77 -3.15
CA ILE A 69 9.60 7.64 -4.58
C ILE A 69 10.95 8.29 -4.89
N ARG A 70 11.23 9.47 -4.35
CA ARG A 70 12.52 10.17 -4.49
C ARG A 70 13.67 9.39 -3.85
N ALA A 71 13.47 8.89 -2.63
CA ALA A 71 14.46 8.08 -1.94
C ALA A 71 14.78 6.79 -2.72
N ALA A 72 13.78 6.14 -3.31
CA ALA A 72 13.97 4.98 -4.17
C ALA A 72 14.76 5.33 -5.45
N GLN A 73 14.50 6.49 -6.05
CA GLN A 73 15.26 6.99 -7.21
C GLN A 73 16.72 7.26 -6.83
N PHE A 74 16.96 7.92 -5.70
CA PHE A 74 18.30 8.18 -5.18
C PHE A 74 19.06 6.90 -4.85
N CYS A 75 18.36 5.87 -4.37
CA CYS A 75 18.94 4.54 -4.12
C CYS A 75 19.02 3.67 -5.40
N GLU A 76 18.71 4.22 -6.57
CA GLU A 76 18.74 3.54 -7.89
C GLU A 76 17.92 2.25 -7.93
N MET A 77 16.82 2.20 -7.16
CA MET A 77 15.98 1.01 -7.07
C MET A 77 15.18 0.76 -8.35
N PRO A 78 14.97 -0.52 -8.74
CA PRO A 78 14.08 -0.89 -9.81
C PRO A 78 12.66 -0.32 -9.66
N THR A 79 11.96 -0.17 -10.79
CA THR A 79 10.61 0.43 -10.82
C THR A 79 9.60 -0.38 -10.01
N GLU A 80 9.63 -1.71 -10.10
CA GLU A 80 8.73 -2.61 -9.35
C GLU A 80 8.96 -2.48 -7.84
N VAL A 81 10.22 -2.49 -7.39
CA VAL A 81 10.61 -2.30 -5.98
C VAL A 81 10.07 -0.97 -5.45
N ARG A 82 10.25 0.11 -6.22
CA ARG A 82 9.74 1.45 -5.86
C ARG A 82 8.22 1.45 -5.72
N ALA A 83 7.52 0.87 -6.69
CA ALA A 83 6.06 0.81 -6.69
C ALA A 83 5.55 -0.03 -5.50
N THR A 84 6.11 -1.21 -5.27
CA THR A 84 5.77 -2.08 -4.14
C THR A 84 5.97 -1.36 -2.81
N ALA A 85 7.12 -0.72 -2.61
CA ALA A 85 7.41 0.03 -1.39
C ALA A 85 6.41 1.18 -1.15
N ALA A 86 6.05 1.93 -2.20
CA ALA A 86 5.03 2.99 -2.10
C ALA A 86 3.66 2.42 -1.72
N ILE A 87 3.25 1.30 -2.33
CA ILE A 87 1.97 0.65 -2.01
C ILE A 87 1.97 0.06 -0.60
N PHE A 88 3.07 -0.53 -0.12
CA PHE A 88 3.18 -0.98 1.26
C PHE A 88 3.02 0.17 2.27
N LEU A 89 3.69 1.30 2.04
CA LEU A 89 3.55 2.48 2.90
C LEU A 89 2.10 2.95 2.96
N ARG A 90 1.42 3.00 1.81
CA ARG A 90 0.04 3.48 1.72
C ARG A 90 -0.97 2.49 2.31
N ARG A 91 -0.79 1.19 2.08
CA ARG A 91 -1.58 0.13 2.74
C ARG A 91 -1.44 0.21 4.25
N PHE A 92 -0.21 0.38 4.74
CA PHE A 92 0.07 0.52 6.17
C PHE A 92 -0.68 1.70 6.79
N TYR A 93 -0.67 2.87 6.15
CA TYR A 93 -1.35 4.06 6.66
C TYR A 93 -2.85 4.16 6.35
N VAL A 94 -3.43 3.15 5.71
CA VAL A 94 -4.90 2.99 5.65
C VAL A 94 -5.41 2.34 6.94
N THR A 95 -4.65 1.39 7.50
CA THR A 95 -5.01 0.62 8.70
C THR A 95 -4.36 1.15 9.98
N ASN A 96 -3.39 2.06 9.87
CA ASN A 96 -2.70 2.68 10.99
C ASN A 96 -2.61 4.20 10.80
N SER A 97 -2.63 4.97 11.89
CA SER A 97 -2.50 6.42 11.83
C SER A 97 -1.04 6.87 11.79
N VAL A 98 -0.77 7.98 11.12
CA VAL A 98 0.55 8.66 11.15
C VAL A 98 0.87 9.21 12.55
N MET A 99 -0.15 9.42 13.40
CA MET A 99 0.02 9.83 14.81
C MET A 99 0.60 8.69 15.65
N THR A 100 0.35 7.44 15.27
CA THR A 100 0.82 6.24 15.99
C THR A 100 2.25 5.87 15.60
N TYR A 101 2.56 5.77 14.31
CA TYR A 101 3.86 5.27 13.83
C TYR A 101 4.60 6.26 12.92
N PRO A 102 5.93 6.43 13.07
CA PRO A 102 6.72 7.41 12.32
C PRO A 102 6.77 7.13 10.82
N ALA A 103 6.17 8.01 10.02
CA ALA A 103 6.26 7.94 8.57
C ALA A 103 7.70 7.98 8.02
N PRO A 104 8.66 8.76 8.57
CA PRO A 104 10.04 8.72 8.11
C PRO A 104 10.73 7.36 8.27
N ASP A 105 10.43 6.63 9.34
CA ASP A 105 11.04 5.32 9.61
C ASP A 105 10.32 4.21 8.84
N LEU A 106 8.98 4.29 8.77
CA LEU A 106 8.16 3.38 7.96
C LEU A 106 8.45 3.53 6.47
N LEU A 107 8.78 4.72 5.98
CA LEU A 107 9.25 4.95 4.61
C LEU A 107 10.49 4.11 4.30
N LYS A 108 11.54 4.22 5.13
CA LYS A 108 12.79 3.48 4.95
C LYS A 108 12.58 1.98 5.08
N THR A 109 11.76 1.58 6.05
CA THR A 109 11.34 0.19 6.26
C THR A 109 10.61 -0.35 5.03
N SER A 110 9.70 0.44 4.43
CA SER A 110 8.91 0.03 3.27
C SER A 110 9.78 -0.11 2.02
N LEU A 111 10.79 0.75 1.84
CA LEU A 111 11.80 0.61 0.78
C LEU A 111 12.61 -0.68 0.95
N PHE A 112 13.14 -0.92 2.15
CA PHE A 112 13.94 -2.11 2.43
C PHE A 112 13.11 -3.40 2.29
N PHE A 113 11.88 -3.41 2.80
CA PHE A 113 10.99 -4.56 2.70
C PHE A 113 10.47 -4.78 1.27
N GLY A 114 10.21 -3.71 0.52
CA GLY A 114 9.86 -3.78 -0.90
C GLY A 114 10.95 -4.44 -1.74
N CYS A 115 12.23 -4.22 -1.39
CA CYS A 115 13.34 -4.94 -2.01
C CYS A 115 13.19 -6.46 -1.79
N LYS A 116 12.93 -6.90 -0.54
CA LYS A 116 12.74 -8.31 -0.21
C LYS A 116 11.53 -8.93 -0.93
N ALA A 117 10.40 -8.22 -0.97
CA ALA A 117 9.18 -8.70 -1.60
C ALA A 117 9.33 -8.96 -3.11
N GLU A 118 10.12 -8.12 -3.80
CA GLU A 118 10.41 -8.25 -5.23
C GLU A 118 11.64 -9.12 -5.54
N GLY A 119 12.22 -9.80 -4.54
CA GLY A 119 13.42 -10.62 -4.71
C GLY A 119 14.69 -9.82 -5.00
N TYR A 120 14.69 -8.51 -4.78
CA TYR A 120 15.86 -7.65 -4.89
C TYR A 120 16.62 -7.60 -3.56
N PHE A 121 17.78 -8.23 -3.48
CA PHE A 121 18.53 -8.29 -2.22
C PHE A 121 19.42 -7.05 -2.03
N TYR A 122 18.96 -6.09 -1.24
CA TYR A 122 19.76 -4.94 -0.79
C TYR A 122 20.37 -5.25 0.58
N LYS A 123 21.71 -5.19 0.70
CA LYS A 123 22.39 -5.36 1.99
C LYS A 123 22.00 -4.24 2.96
N LEU A 124 21.56 -4.61 4.17
CA LEU A 124 21.06 -3.66 5.17
C LEU A 124 22.09 -2.56 5.52
N ALA A 125 23.36 -2.90 5.69
CA ALA A 125 24.42 -1.93 6.03
C ALA A 125 24.55 -0.85 4.94
N GLN A 126 24.67 -1.27 3.68
CA GLN A 126 24.77 -0.38 2.52
C GLN A 126 23.50 0.47 2.36
N PHE A 127 22.34 -0.11 2.64
CA PHE A 127 21.08 0.62 2.57
C PHE A 127 20.98 1.69 3.68
N SER A 128 21.35 1.37 4.92
CA SER A 128 21.32 2.33 6.02
C SER A 128 22.28 3.51 5.81
N GLU A 129 23.44 3.28 5.19
CA GLU A 129 24.43 4.32 4.88
C GLU A 129 23.92 5.37 3.87
N LYS A 130 22.91 5.03 3.05
CA LYS A 130 22.29 5.99 2.11
C LYS A 130 21.44 7.05 2.80
N PHE A 131 21.03 6.84 4.06
CA PHE A 131 20.16 7.74 4.79
C PHE A 131 20.88 8.35 5.99
N PRO A 132 20.85 9.68 6.16
CA PRO A 132 21.49 10.31 7.31
C PRO A 132 20.82 9.85 8.62
N ASN A 133 21.62 9.69 9.67
CA ASN A 133 21.18 9.34 11.02
C ASN A 133 20.26 8.11 11.08
N THR A 134 20.48 7.15 10.19
CA THR A 134 19.68 5.93 10.09
C THR A 134 20.55 4.71 10.40
N THR A 135 20.12 3.88 11.35
CA THR A 135 20.79 2.61 11.64
C THR A 135 20.01 1.43 11.03
N GLY A 136 20.71 0.32 10.75
CA GLY A 136 20.05 -0.91 10.30
C GLY A 136 18.99 -1.40 11.30
N GLU A 137 19.22 -1.23 12.60
CA GLU A 137 18.27 -1.60 13.64
C GLU A 137 16.95 -0.81 13.55
N GLN A 138 17.02 0.50 13.26
CA GLN A 138 15.81 1.31 13.09
C GLN A 138 14.93 0.82 11.93
N ILE A 139 15.55 0.40 10.83
CA ILE A 139 14.85 -0.17 9.67
C ILE A 139 14.22 -1.53 10.04
N LEU A 140 14.97 -2.41 10.73
CA LEU A 140 14.48 -3.72 11.15
C LEU A 140 13.38 -3.64 12.22
N ALA A 141 13.38 -2.58 13.04
CA ALA A 141 12.37 -2.39 14.09
C ALA A 141 10.96 -2.21 13.52
N GLY A 142 10.85 -1.58 12.35
CA GLY A 142 9.59 -1.41 11.64
C GLY A 142 9.16 -2.62 10.80
N GLU A 143 10.05 -3.56 10.49
CA GLU A 143 9.83 -4.57 9.45
C GLU A 143 8.62 -5.48 9.74
N PHE A 144 8.60 -6.11 10.91
CA PHE A 144 7.48 -6.99 11.27
C PHE A 144 6.19 -6.20 11.48
N LEU A 145 6.29 -4.98 12.02
CA LEU A 145 5.15 -4.09 12.18
C LEU A 145 4.53 -3.74 10.82
N LEU A 146 5.35 -3.43 9.82
CA LEU A 146 4.90 -3.21 8.45
C LEU A 146 4.17 -4.44 7.91
N CYS A 147 4.75 -5.63 8.06
CA CYS A 147 4.14 -6.90 7.64
C CYS A 147 2.73 -7.09 8.23
N GLN A 148 2.58 -6.82 9.52
CA GLN A 148 1.29 -6.88 10.20
C GLN A 148 0.32 -5.84 9.64
N GLY A 149 0.76 -4.59 9.46
CA GLY A 149 -0.08 -3.49 8.96
C GLY A 149 -0.57 -3.71 7.52
N ILE A 150 0.23 -4.35 6.67
CA ILE A 150 -0.15 -4.75 5.31
C ILE A 150 -0.82 -6.13 5.24
N ARG A 151 -1.18 -6.72 6.40
CA ARG A 151 -1.86 -8.01 6.52
C ARG A 151 -1.16 -9.15 5.81
N PHE A 152 0.18 -9.14 5.81
CA PHE A 152 1.01 -10.14 5.13
C PHE A 152 0.73 -10.30 3.62
N ALA A 153 0.09 -9.30 2.99
CA ALA A 153 -0.23 -9.30 1.57
C ALA A 153 0.94 -8.73 0.75
N PHE A 154 1.98 -9.54 0.55
CA PHE A 154 3.22 -9.13 -0.10
C PHE A 154 3.13 -9.09 -1.63
N ASP A 155 2.26 -9.90 -2.24
CA ASP A 155 2.01 -9.88 -3.69
C ASP A 155 1.26 -8.60 -4.09
N VAL A 156 1.97 -7.67 -4.75
CA VAL A 156 1.41 -6.44 -5.32
C VAL A 156 1.47 -6.53 -6.83
N ARG A 157 0.31 -6.44 -7.49
CA ARG A 157 0.21 -6.50 -8.94
C ARG A 157 0.31 -5.11 -9.52
N HIS A 158 1.38 -4.86 -10.27
CA HIS A 158 1.64 -3.59 -10.92
C HIS A 158 1.21 -3.54 -12.40
N PRO A 159 0.83 -2.36 -12.92
CA PRO A 159 0.37 -2.18 -14.30
C PRO A 159 1.50 -2.16 -15.35
N PHE A 160 2.79 -2.20 -14.95
CA PHE A 160 3.90 -2.05 -15.89
C PHE A 160 3.97 -3.19 -16.91
N ARG A 161 3.87 -4.45 -16.46
CA ARG A 161 3.81 -5.61 -17.36
C ARG A 161 2.56 -5.62 -18.23
N ALA A 162 1.44 -5.12 -17.71
CA ALA A 162 0.21 -4.96 -18.50
C ALA A 162 0.41 -3.95 -19.64
N LEU A 163 1.17 -2.87 -19.39
CA LEU A 163 1.49 -1.89 -20.43
C LEU A 163 2.33 -2.54 -21.53
N GLU A 164 3.39 -3.29 -21.18
CA GLU A 164 4.19 -4.00 -22.18
C GLU A 164 3.35 -4.95 -23.04
N GLY A 165 2.44 -5.71 -22.42
CA GLY A 165 1.51 -6.58 -23.14
C GLY A 165 0.55 -5.83 -24.08
N ALA A 166 -0.01 -4.71 -23.61
CA ALA A 166 -0.90 -3.88 -24.42
C ALA A 166 -0.17 -3.25 -25.62
N ILE A 167 1.07 -2.81 -25.43
CA ILE A 167 1.90 -2.25 -26.50
C ILE A 167 2.25 -3.31 -27.57
N LEU A 168 2.52 -4.55 -27.16
CA LEU A 168 2.72 -5.65 -28.11
C LEU A 168 1.48 -5.89 -28.97
N GLU A 169 0.30 -5.89 -28.35
CA GLU A 169 -0.96 -6.05 -29.07
C GLU A 169 -1.26 -4.87 -30.00
N LEU A 170 -0.97 -3.64 -29.57
CA LEU A 170 -1.12 -2.45 -30.42
C LEU A 170 -0.18 -2.46 -31.62
N ARG A 171 1.08 -2.87 -31.45
CA ARG A 171 2.03 -3.03 -32.58
C ARG A 171 1.53 -4.07 -33.58
N ARG A 172 0.93 -5.16 -33.09
CA ARG A 172 0.34 -6.20 -33.94
C ARG A 172 -0.86 -5.70 -34.73
N ARG A 173 -1.73 -4.88 -34.12
CA ARG A 173 -2.94 -4.33 -34.78
C ARG A 173 -2.66 -3.11 -35.66
N LEU A 174 -1.66 -2.30 -35.31
CA LEU A 174 -1.33 -1.03 -35.99
C LEU A 174 0.14 -1.01 -36.44
N PRO A 175 0.56 -1.90 -37.37
CA PRO A 175 1.96 -1.98 -37.79
C PRO A 175 2.47 -0.70 -38.48
N ALA A 176 1.58 0.06 -39.13
CA ALA A 176 1.93 1.32 -39.79
C ALA A 176 2.11 2.50 -38.80
N GLU A 177 1.66 2.38 -37.56
CA GLU A 177 1.65 3.47 -36.57
C GLU A 177 2.69 3.27 -35.44
N GLU A 178 3.77 2.55 -35.71
CA GLU A 178 4.77 2.19 -34.69
C GLU A 178 5.29 3.41 -33.91
N SER A 179 5.55 4.52 -34.59
CA SER A 179 6.01 5.77 -33.97
C SER A 179 5.00 6.33 -32.96
N ARG A 180 3.70 6.27 -33.25
CA ARG A 180 2.62 6.71 -32.35
C ARG A 180 2.58 5.83 -31.10
N VAL A 181 2.59 4.51 -31.31
CA VAL A 181 2.58 3.52 -30.22
C VAL A 181 3.81 3.66 -29.33
N LYS A 182 5.00 3.89 -29.90
CA LYS A 182 6.24 4.10 -29.14
C LYS A 182 6.21 5.37 -28.27
N ARG A 183 5.66 6.48 -28.79
CA ARG A 183 5.47 7.71 -27.99
C ARG A 183 4.48 7.48 -26.86
N ALA A 184 3.36 6.82 -27.15
CA ALA A 184 2.35 6.48 -26.15
C ALA A 184 2.91 5.58 -25.04
N HIS A 185 3.70 4.56 -25.40
CA HIS A 185 4.39 3.68 -24.46
C HIS A 185 5.28 4.45 -23.50
N GLY A 186 6.17 5.29 -24.03
CA GLY A 186 7.10 6.08 -23.22
C GLY A 186 6.38 6.98 -22.23
N ARG A 187 5.37 7.72 -22.69
CA ARG A 187 4.62 8.66 -21.83
C ARG A 187 3.73 7.95 -20.81
N ALA A 188 3.00 6.89 -21.21
CA ALA A 188 2.18 6.11 -20.29
C ALA A 188 3.03 5.45 -19.19
N ARG A 189 4.25 5.01 -19.53
CA ARG A 189 5.19 4.44 -18.55
C ARG A 189 5.62 5.47 -17.50
N GLU A 190 5.87 6.72 -17.88
CA GLU A 190 6.18 7.79 -16.93
C GLU A 190 4.99 8.12 -16.02
N ILE A 191 3.75 8.12 -16.55
CA ILE A 191 2.53 8.25 -15.75
C ILE A 191 2.46 7.13 -14.70
N LEU A 192 2.64 5.87 -15.12
CA LEU A 192 2.55 4.71 -14.23
C LEU A 192 3.60 4.70 -13.11
N LYS A 193 4.76 5.33 -13.33
CA LYS A 193 5.84 5.44 -12.33
C LYS A 193 5.54 6.43 -11.20
N PHE A 194 4.52 7.28 -11.34
CA PHE A 194 4.21 8.33 -10.37
C PHE A 194 2.72 8.39 -10.01
N SER A 195 1.85 8.71 -10.97
CA SER A 195 0.45 9.07 -10.71
C SER A 195 -0.30 7.99 -9.92
N PRO A 196 -0.25 6.70 -10.31
CA PRO A 196 -0.93 5.65 -9.55
C PRO A 196 -0.38 5.45 -8.12
N LEU A 197 0.88 5.78 -7.89
CA LEU A 197 1.54 5.57 -6.61
C LEU A 197 1.15 6.65 -5.58
N VAL A 198 0.71 7.83 -6.04
CA VAL A 198 0.33 8.97 -5.17
C VAL A 198 -1.20 9.09 -5.02
N THR A 199 -1.98 8.57 -5.97
CA THR A 199 -3.46 8.60 -5.97
C THR A 199 -4.07 7.27 -5.53
N ASP A 200 -5.33 7.24 -5.09
CA ASP A 200 -5.95 6.03 -4.52
C ASP A 200 -6.34 4.94 -5.55
N VAL A 201 -5.85 5.04 -6.79
CA VAL A 201 -6.25 4.12 -7.88
C VAL A 201 -5.98 2.64 -7.60
N TYR A 202 -4.90 2.30 -6.87
CA TYR A 202 -4.61 0.89 -6.50
C TYR A 202 -5.65 0.28 -5.56
N PHE A 203 -6.42 1.12 -4.86
CA PHE A 203 -7.49 0.70 -3.98
C PHE A 203 -8.82 0.55 -4.72
N HIS A 204 -8.99 1.16 -5.90
CA HIS A 204 -10.29 1.22 -6.58
C HIS A 204 -10.32 0.45 -7.90
N TYR A 205 -9.17 0.30 -8.55
CA TYR A 205 -9.08 -0.19 -9.93
C TYR A 205 -8.09 -1.35 -10.07
N THR A 206 -8.30 -2.18 -11.08
CA THR A 206 -7.39 -3.28 -11.42
C THR A 206 -6.14 -2.76 -12.14
N PRO A 207 -5.03 -3.51 -12.15
CA PRO A 207 -3.83 -3.11 -12.89
C PRO A 207 -4.08 -2.89 -14.40
N SER A 208 -5.00 -3.64 -15.02
CA SER A 208 -5.36 -3.43 -16.42
C SER A 208 -6.15 -2.13 -16.64
N GLN A 209 -7.08 -1.79 -15.73
CA GLN A 209 -7.80 -0.52 -15.76
C GLN A 209 -6.86 0.67 -15.56
N ILE A 210 -5.94 0.59 -14.58
CA ILE A 210 -4.94 1.63 -14.32
C ILE A 210 -4.02 1.83 -15.53
N MET A 211 -3.59 0.72 -16.17
CA MET A 211 -2.78 0.76 -17.38
C MET A 211 -3.52 1.45 -18.54
N MET A 212 -4.77 1.03 -18.81
CA MET A 212 -5.57 1.64 -19.88
C MET A 212 -5.90 3.10 -19.61
N ALA A 213 -6.13 3.47 -18.34
CA ALA A 213 -6.34 4.86 -17.95
C ALA A 213 -5.08 5.71 -18.21
N ALA A 214 -3.89 5.21 -17.85
CA ALA A 214 -2.63 5.88 -18.14
C ALA A 214 -2.37 6.01 -19.66
N LEU A 215 -2.74 5.00 -20.45
CA LEU A 215 -2.68 5.07 -21.91
C LEU A 215 -3.70 6.09 -22.47
N SER A 216 -4.92 6.13 -21.93
CA SER A 216 -5.98 7.06 -22.32
C SER A 216 -5.62 8.52 -22.07
N MET A 217 -4.86 8.82 -21.01
CA MET A 217 -4.33 10.17 -20.75
C MET A 217 -3.42 10.67 -21.87
N VAL A 218 -2.77 9.75 -22.60
CA VAL A 218 -1.85 10.07 -23.69
C VAL A 218 -2.54 10.00 -25.04
N ASP A 219 -3.29 8.92 -25.27
CA ASP A 219 -3.95 8.63 -26.53
C ASP A 219 -5.16 7.72 -26.31
N ALA A 220 -6.34 8.32 -26.22
CA ALA A 220 -7.60 7.59 -26.05
C ALA A 220 -7.90 6.62 -27.20
N GLY A 221 -7.50 6.97 -28.43
CA GLY A 221 -7.78 6.13 -29.60
C GLY A 221 -7.05 4.78 -29.57
N LEU A 222 -5.88 4.71 -28.92
CA LEU A 222 -5.20 3.43 -28.70
C LEU A 222 -5.97 2.53 -27.72
N VAL A 223 -6.69 3.10 -26.76
CA VAL A 223 -7.53 2.33 -25.83
C VAL A 223 -8.76 1.78 -26.55
N ASP A 224 -9.37 2.55 -27.46
CA ASP A 224 -10.48 2.07 -28.29
C ASP A 224 -10.06 0.88 -29.17
N VAL A 225 -8.81 0.85 -29.65
CA VAL A 225 -8.26 -0.28 -30.41
C VAL A 225 -8.08 -1.53 -29.53
N LEU A 226 -7.75 -1.36 -28.25
CA LEU A 226 -7.64 -2.46 -27.28
C LEU A 226 -9.00 -2.96 -26.82
N VAL A 227 -10.00 -2.06 -26.70
CA VAL A 227 -11.37 -2.36 -26.29
C VAL A 227 -12.33 -2.03 -27.45
N PRO A 228 -12.34 -2.85 -28.52
CA PRO A 228 -13.09 -2.56 -29.74
C PRO A 228 -14.60 -2.62 -29.49
N SER A 229 -15.35 -1.80 -30.24
CA SER A 229 -16.81 -1.87 -30.28
C SER A 229 -17.28 -3.23 -30.83
N PRO A 230 -18.44 -3.73 -30.37
CA PRO A 230 -18.97 -4.99 -30.87
C PRO A 230 -19.23 -4.92 -32.39
N PRO A 231 -19.03 -6.03 -33.13
CA PRO A 231 -19.29 -6.07 -34.56
C PRO A 231 -20.79 -5.89 -34.84
N GLN A 232 -21.13 -5.05 -35.82
CA GLN A 232 -22.52 -4.74 -36.19
C GLN A 232 -23.27 -5.90 -36.86
N ASN A 233 -22.56 -6.96 -37.30
CA ASN A 233 -23.10 -8.05 -38.10
C ASN A 233 -23.41 -9.34 -37.29
N GLY A 234 -23.55 -9.24 -35.96
CA GLY A 234 -23.76 -10.39 -35.06
C GLY A 234 -25.19 -10.53 -34.51
N ASP A 235 -25.41 -11.60 -33.74
CA ASP A 235 -26.63 -11.82 -32.95
C ASP A 235 -26.92 -10.61 -32.04
N GLN A 236 -28.08 -9.97 -32.24
CA GLN A 236 -28.42 -8.67 -31.64
C GLN A 236 -28.42 -8.70 -30.11
N GLY A 237 -28.77 -9.84 -29.49
CA GLY A 237 -28.77 -10.00 -28.03
C GLY A 237 -27.36 -9.92 -27.44
N LYS A 238 -26.41 -10.70 -27.99
CA LYS A 238 -25.01 -10.71 -27.55
C LYS A 238 -24.27 -9.43 -27.87
N ALA A 239 -24.61 -8.78 -28.99
CA ALA A 239 -24.04 -7.49 -29.36
C ALA A 239 -24.42 -6.39 -28.35
N LYS A 240 -25.66 -6.41 -27.85
CA LYS A 240 -26.13 -5.47 -26.81
C LYS A 240 -25.42 -5.68 -25.47
N GLU A 241 -25.32 -6.92 -25.00
CA GLU A 241 -24.60 -7.24 -23.75
C GLU A 241 -23.12 -6.82 -23.81
N HIS A 242 -22.46 -7.05 -24.95
CA HIS A 242 -21.08 -6.63 -25.15
C HIS A 242 -20.96 -5.09 -25.21
N ALA A 243 -21.93 -4.40 -25.80
CA ALA A 243 -21.95 -2.93 -25.83
C ALA A 243 -22.09 -2.35 -24.41
N ASP A 244 -23.04 -2.88 -23.62
CA ASP A 244 -23.27 -2.44 -22.24
C ASP A 244 -22.03 -2.70 -21.36
N MET A 245 -21.38 -3.85 -21.55
CA MET A 245 -20.13 -4.16 -20.84
C MET A 245 -18.99 -3.25 -21.25
N ARG A 246 -18.82 -3.00 -22.55
CA ARG A 246 -17.82 -2.06 -23.06
C ARG A 246 -18.04 -0.68 -22.48
N GLN A 247 -19.27 -0.18 -22.47
CA GLN A 247 -19.58 1.13 -21.92
C GLN A 247 -19.14 1.22 -20.46
N LYS A 248 -19.50 0.23 -19.64
CA LYS A 248 -19.08 0.17 -18.23
C LYS A 248 -17.56 0.14 -18.06
N ILE A 249 -16.84 -0.59 -18.91
CA ILE A 249 -15.37 -0.63 -18.91
C ILE A 249 -14.79 0.75 -19.23
N MET A 250 -15.29 1.40 -20.29
CA MET A 250 -14.81 2.71 -20.71
C MET A 250 -15.12 3.80 -19.68
N ASP A 251 -16.29 3.75 -19.04
CA ASP A 251 -16.65 4.63 -17.92
C ASP A 251 -15.68 4.44 -16.75
N THR A 252 -15.40 3.19 -16.37
CA THR A 252 -14.44 2.86 -15.30
C THR A 252 -13.04 3.36 -15.63
N ILE A 253 -12.59 3.22 -16.89
CA ILE A 253 -11.31 3.74 -17.36
C ILE A 253 -11.30 5.27 -17.30
N GLY A 254 -12.40 5.92 -17.68
CA GLY A 254 -12.58 7.37 -17.59
C GLY A 254 -12.49 7.86 -16.14
N ASP A 255 -13.14 7.18 -15.20
CA ASP A 255 -13.10 7.51 -13.78
C ASP A 255 -11.69 7.32 -13.19
N CYS A 256 -11.03 6.21 -13.55
CA CYS A 256 -9.64 5.96 -13.16
C CYS A 256 -8.70 7.03 -13.74
N ARG A 257 -8.91 7.43 -15.00
CA ARG A 257 -8.14 8.47 -15.67
C ARG A 257 -8.26 9.81 -14.95
N ARG A 258 -9.46 10.25 -14.60
CA ARG A 258 -9.67 11.51 -13.85
C ARG A 258 -8.89 11.51 -12.53
N MET A 259 -8.87 10.38 -11.83
CA MET A 259 -8.09 10.24 -10.60
C MET A 259 -6.57 10.30 -10.84
N LEU A 260 -6.07 9.74 -11.95
CA LEU A 260 -4.64 9.86 -12.32
C LEU A 260 -4.26 11.30 -12.70
N GLU A 261 -5.16 12.02 -13.36
CA GLU A 261 -4.98 13.43 -13.76
C GLU A 261 -4.86 14.39 -12.56
N GLU A 262 -5.25 13.99 -11.34
CA GLU A 262 -5.01 14.78 -10.13
C GLU A 262 -3.52 14.90 -9.78
N GLU A 263 -2.73 13.85 -10.06
CA GLU A 263 -1.29 13.79 -9.74
C GLU A 263 -0.47 13.37 -10.97
N PRO A 264 -0.40 14.20 -12.03
CA PRO A 264 0.42 13.88 -13.20
C PRO A 264 1.91 13.93 -12.85
N PRO A 265 2.79 13.27 -13.63
CA PRO A 265 4.24 13.20 -13.33
C PRO A 265 4.91 14.56 -13.09
N GLU A 266 4.46 15.60 -13.79
CA GLU A 266 4.93 16.98 -13.65
C GLU A 266 4.81 17.50 -12.22
N ARG A 267 3.79 17.07 -11.46
CA ARG A 267 3.63 17.50 -10.06
C ARG A 267 4.78 17.05 -9.18
N MET A 268 5.53 16.01 -9.55
CA MET A 268 6.70 15.58 -8.77
C MET A 268 7.74 16.70 -8.64
N THR A 269 7.96 17.47 -9.72
CA THR A 269 8.88 18.61 -9.77
C THR A 269 8.15 19.91 -9.44
N ASP A 270 7.01 20.15 -10.09
CA ASP A 270 6.41 21.48 -10.17
C ASP A 270 5.59 21.84 -8.92
N TYR A 271 5.19 20.83 -8.15
CA TYR A 271 4.43 21.02 -6.91
C TYR A 271 5.19 20.43 -5.73
N TRP A 272 5.43 19.12 -5.76
CA TRP A 272 6.04 18.42 -4.63
C TRP A 272 7.51 18.79 -4.43
N GLY A 273 8.21 19.26 -5.47
CA GLY A 273 9.63 19.63 -5.43
C GLY A 273 9.89 21.04 -4.94
N THR A 274 8.82 21.83 -4.79
CA THR A 274 8.91 23.25 -4.47
C THR A 274 9.22 23.50 -2.98
N PRO A 275 10.03 24.52 -2.64
CA PRO A 275 10.23 24.88 -1.24
C PRO A 275 8.93 25.34 -0.56
N GLU A 276 7.96 25.83 -1.33
CA GLU A 276 6.62 26.25 -0.89
C GLU A 276 5.86 25.07 -0.27
N ILE A 277 5.82 23.91 -0.94
CA ILE A 277 5.10 22.77 -0.39
C ILE A 277 5.75 22.26 0.88
N VAL A 278 7.10 22.23 0.93
CA VAL A 278 7.85 21.80 2.12
C VAL A 278 7.57 22.74 3.29
N LYS A 279 7.46 24.05 3.03
CA LYS A 279 7.03 25.05 4.03
C LYS A 279 5.58 24.80 4.47
N SER A 280 4.66 24.50 3.55
CA SER A 280 3.24 24.24 3.85
C SER A 280 3.03 22.99 4.71
N MET A 281 3.97 22.04 4.69
CA MET A 281 3.92 20.84 5.54
C MET A 281 4.46 21.09 6.95
N LYS A 282 5.18 22.19 7.20
CA LYS A 282 5.75 22.50 8.53
C LYS A 282 4.68 22.61 9.63
N PRO A 283 3.54 23.29 9.44
CA PRO A 283 2.46 23.34 10.43
C PRO A 283 1.91 21.95 10.76
N LEU A 284 1.64 21.12 9.74
CA LEU A 284 1.15 19.75 9.92
C LEU A 284 2.16 18.87 10.68
N ARG A 285 3.45 19.00 10.38
CA ARG A 285 4.50 18.28 11.10
C ARG A 285 4.63 18.75 12.56
N LYS A 286 4.49 20.06 12.82
CA LYS A 286 4.46 20.60 14.19
C LYS A 286 3.24 20.11 14.97
N LYS A 287 2.08 20.06 14.32
CA LYS A 287 0.84 19.50 14.88
C LYS A 287 1.03 18.02 15.22
N LEU A 288 1.51 17.22 14.27
CA LEU A 288 1.86 15.81 14.46
C LEU A 288 2.83 15.59 15.63
N GLN A 289 3.83 16.47 15.80
CA GLN A 289 4.79 16.35 16.90
C GLN A 289 4.13 16.50 18.28
N LYS A 290 3.06 17.29 18.40
CA LYS A 290 2.33 17.53 19.65
C LYS A 290 1.31 16.43 19.97
N CYS A 291 0.76 15.77 18.96
CA CYS A 291 -0.30 14.77 19.11
C CYS A 291 0.16 13.32 18.84
N ARG A 292 1.48 13.09 18.81
CA ARG A 292 2.09 11.78 18.56
C ARG A 292 1.86 10.83 19.73
N ASP A 293 1.66 9.55 19.45
CA ASP A 293 1.72 8.49 20.46
C ASP A 293 3.14 8.42 21.09
N PRO A 294 3.33 8.73 22.39
CA PRO A 294 4.65 8.78 23.00
C PRO A 294 5.31 7.38 23.07
N ASP A 295 4.52 6.32 23.26
CA ASP A 295 5.02 4.96 23.45
C ASP A 295 5.42 4.30 22.12
N ARG A 296 4.73 4.69 21.04
CA ARG A 296 4.90 4.12 19.70
C ARG A 296 5.70 5.01 18.75
N ALA A 297 6.14 6.18 19.23
CA ALA A 297 6.94 7.13 18.46
C ALA A 297 8.30 6.58 18.03
N ASN A 298 8.93 5.73 18.85
CA ASN A 298 10.24 5.12 18.59
C ASN A 298 10.10 3.61 18.40
N LEU A 299 10.28 3.15 17.15
CA LEU A 299 10.09 1.75 16.78
C LEU A 299 11.11 0.82 17.45
N VAL A 300 12.35 1.27 17.66
CA VAL A 300 13.41 0.47 18.30
C VAL A 300 13.05 0.19 19.75
N ASN A 301 12.64 1.21 20.49
CA ASN A 301 12.18 1.06 21.88
C ASN A 301 10.95 0.15 21.96
N LEU A 302 10.01 0.30 21.03
CA LEU A 302 8.83 -0.56 20.93
C LEU A 302 9.19 -2.03 20.68
N GLN A 303 10.13 -2.29 19.77
CA GLN A 303 10.60 -3.65 19.49
C GLN A 303 11.31 -4.25 20.71
N ARG A 304 12.18 -3.46 21.37
CA ARG A 304 12.89 -3.88 22.58
C ARG A 304 11.92 -4.21 23.72
N ALA A 305 10.96 -3.34 24.00
CA ALA A 305 9.94 -3.58 25.03
C ALA A 305 9.13 -4.85 24.76
N ARG A 306 8.75 -5.11 23.50
CA ARG A 306 8.06 -6.35 23.11
C ARG A 306 8.92 -7.60 23.37
N ARG A 307 10.22 -7.56 23.02
CA ARG A 307 11.15 -8.68 23.27
C ARG A 307 11.37 -8.93 24.76
N GLU A 308 11.49 -7.88 25.56
CA GLU A 308 11.64 -8.00 27.02
C GLU A 308 10.37 -8.58 27.67
N GLN A 309 9.19 -8.18 27.20
CA GLN A 309 7.92 -8.75 27.66
C GLN A 309 7.77 -10.24 27.33
N THR A 310 8.20 -10.69 26.15
CA THR A 310 8.16 -12.12 25.79
C THR A 310 9.12 -12.93 26.65
N LEU A 311 10.37 -12.45 26.83
CA LEU A 311 11.36 -13.12 27.67
C LEU A 311 10.93 -13.18 29.15
N ASN A 312 10.28 -12.14 29.66
CA ASN A 312 9.79 -12.14 31.04
C ASN A 312 8.57 -13.05 31.23
N LYS A 313 7.71 -13.21 30.21
CA LYS A 313 6.62 -14.20 30.23
C LYS A 313 7.20 -15.62 30.25
N GLU A 314 8.18 -15.90 29.40
CA GLU A 314 8.87 -17.20 29.36
C GLU A 314 9.57 -17.53 30.68
N LYS A 315 10.25 -16.56 31.32
CA LYS A 315 10.85 -16.74 32.65
C LYS A 315 9.81 -16.98 33.75
N LYS A 316 8.61 -16.39 33.65
CA LYS A 316 7.51 -16.66 34.59
C LYS A 316 6.91 -18.05 34.39
N THR A 317 6.77 -18.52 33.15
CA THR A 317 6.30 -19.90 32.87
C THR A 317 7.33 -20.95 33.31
N VAL A 318 8.63 -20.70 33.16
CA VAL A 318 9.68 -21.63 33.64
C VAL A 318 9.74 -21.68 35.17
N LYS A 319 9.48 -20.58 35.88
CA LYS A 319 9.44 -20.56 37.35
C LYS A 319 8.20 -21.22 37.97
N LEU A 320 7.19 -21.57 37.18
CA LEU A 320 5.93 -22.15 37.67
C LEU A 320 5.93 -23.69 37.68
N ASP A 321 6.99 -24.38 37.23
CA ASP A 321 6.99 -25.85 37.19
C ASP A 321 8.38 -26.49 37.37
N ASP A 322 9.01 -26.27 38.53
CA ASP A 322 10.16 -27.08 38.99
C ASP A 322 9.84 -27.86 40.28
N GLY A 323 8.57 -27.86 40.72
CA GLY A 323 8.14 -28.45 42.00
C GLY A 323 7.22 -29.67 41.90
N GLY A 324 6.84 -30.14 40.71
CA GLY A 324 5.84 -31.21 40.55
C GLY A 324 6.15 -32.32 39.54
N VAL A 325 7.31 -32.29 38.85
CA VAL A 325 7.53 -33.09 37.62
C VAL A 325 8.11 -34.50 37.86
N PHE A 326 8.41 -34.90 39.10
CA PHE A 326 8.84 -36.28 39.40
C PHE A 326 7.87 -37.01 40.33
N GLY A 327 6.94 -37.77 39.74
CA GLY A 327 6.29 -38.91 40.41
C GLY A 327 4.79 -39.05 40.17
N GLY A 328 4.40 -39.89 39.21
CA GLY A 328 3.00 -40.35 39.06
C GLY A 328 2.70 -40.93 37.68
N GLU A 329 2.67 -42.26 37.58
CA GLU A 329 2.43 -43.15 36.44
C GLU A 329 1.69 -42.61 35.19
N LEU A 330 2.27 -42.96 34.03
CA LEU A 330 1.73 -42.79 32.68
C LEU A 330 0.49 -43.66 32.44
N SER A 331 -0.70 -43.06 32.38
CA SER A 331 -1.86 -43.64 31.70
C SER A 331 -2.07 -42.95 30.35
N ARG A 332 -1.78 -43.66 29.24
CA ARG A 332 -2.08 -43.23 27.87
C ARG A 332 -3.56 -43.42 27.57
N ASP A 333 -4.31 -42.32 27.46
CA ASP A 333 -5.58 -42.29 26.73
C ASP A 333 -5.73 -40.97 25.95
N PRO A 334 -6.06 -41.00 24.65
CA PRO A 334 -6.14 -39.80 23.83
C PRO A 334 -7.48 -39.09 24.05
N LYS A 335 -7.55 -38.17 25.03
CA LYS A 335 -8.68 -37.25 25.13
C LYS A 335 -8.61 -36.24 23.97
N ARG A 336 -9.52 -36.39 23.00
CA ARG A 336 -9.84 -35.35 22.00
C ARG A 336 -10.18 -34.05 22.73
N ILE A 337 -9.31 -33.05 22.60
CA ILE A 337 -9.59 -31.69 23.07
C ILE A 337 -10.65 -31.10 22.14
N LYS A 338 -11.86 -30.88 22.66
CA LYS A 338 -12.86 -30.03 22.02
C LYS A 338 -12.32 -28.60 22.05
N LEU A 339 -12.16 -27.98 20.88
CA LEU A 339 -11.95 -26.54 20.76
C LEU A 339 -13.23 -25.83 21.24
N GLU A 340 -13.19 -25.29 22.45
CA GLU A 340 -14.15 -24.29 22.87
C GLU A 340 -13.89 -22.99 22.10
N LYS A 341 -14.98 -22.41 21.57
CA LYS A 341 -14.98 -21.11 20.89
C LYS A 341 -14.76 -20.02 21.93
N THR A 342 -13.57 -19.47 22.03
CA THR A 342 -13.36 -18.13 22.61
C THR A 342 -12.19 -17.40 21.95
N ASP A 343 -12.50 -16.17 21.57
CA ASP A 343 -11.63 -15.04 21.21
C ASP A 343 -10.81 -15.12 19.92
N ASP A 344 -11.48 -14.67 18.86
CA ASP A 344 -10.94 -14.26 17.58
C ASP A 344 -9.88 -13.16 17.72
N VAL A 345 -8.61 -13.57 17.75
CA VAL A 345 -7.43 -12.70 17.73
C VAL A 345 -7.24 -11.98 16.38
N PHE A 346 -8.00 -12.36 15.36
CA PHE A 346 -7.87 -11.84 14.00
C PHE A 346 -9.17 -11.21 13.50
N GLY A 347 -9.64 -10.20 14.24
CA GLY A 347 -10.50 -9.14 13.72
C GLY A 347 -11.65 -9.66 12.86
N GLY A 348 -12.76 -9.95 13.54
CA GLY A 348 -13.95 -10.56 12.97
C GLY A 348 -14.44 -9.94 11.65
N PRO A 349 -15.30 -10.68 10.93
CA PRO A 349 -15.73 -10.32 9.58
C PRO A 349 -16.48 -8.98 9.58
N LEU A 350 -16.08 -8.09 8.66
CA LEU A 350 -16.83 -6.91 8.23
C LEU A 350 -17.85 -7.29 7.17
#